data_AF-K5XVI8-F1
#
_entry.id   AF-K5XVI8-F1
#
_cell.length_a   1.000
_cell.length_b   1.000
_cell.length_c   1.000
_cell.angle_alpha   90.00
_cell.angle_beta   90.00
_cell.angle_gamma   90.00
#
_symmetry.space_group_name_H-M   'P 1'
#
loop_
_entity.id
_entity.type
_entity.pdbx_description
1 polymer ?
#
loop_
_entity_poly.entity_id
_entity_poly.type
_entity_poly.pdbx_seq_one_letter_code
_entity_poly.pdbx_strand_id
1 'polypeptide(L)'
;MKFTTITPILSTILLSLSVTGTPVTMNTNTNIKVKGARDSSDNCIIPPDLKSDPTLVPEFGVKAGQNPTGTGDCDGILDEKTGKPIKIPCSCPPDRDTFIRALEDNVALGYVVNNPGVAISFPTDGSNASKAARIYASIVTLQNLNGLGVGCPDSSTTLSAQWAAIS
;
A
#
# COMPACT_ATOMS: atom_id res chain seq x y z
N MET A 1 7.89 24.16 59.60
CA MET A 1 7.75 25.50 58.98
C MET A 1 8.16 25.33 57.53
N LYS A 2 7.38 25.57 56.48
CA LYS A 2 6.16 26.33 56.24
C LYS A 2 5.56 25.66 54.98
N PHE A 3 4.32 25.15 55.04
CA PHE A 3 3.61 24.69 53.84
C PHE A 3 2.91 25.90 53.23
N THR A 4 3.28 26.28 52.01
CA THR A 4 2.61 27.33 51.26
C THR A 4 1.56 26.69 50.35
N THR A 5 0.31 26.91 50.70
CA THR A 5 -0.89 26.47 49.97
C THR A 5 -1.07 27.30 48.71
N ILE A 6 -1.20 26.65 47.55
CA ILE A 6 -1.57 27.28 46.28
C ILE A 6 -3.03 26.89 45.99
N THR A 7 -3.93 27.87 46.02
CA THR A 7 -5.33 27.76 45.59
C THR A 7 -5.46 27.90 44.08
N PRO A 8 -6.14 26.98 43.36
CA PRO A 8 -6.50 27.21 41.96
C PRO A 8 -7.81 28.02 41.85
N ILE A 9 -7.74 29.15 41.17
CA ILE A 9 -8.89 29.95 40.74
C ILE A 9 -9.59 29.24 39.57
N LEU A 10 -10.79 28.76 39.83
CA LEU A 10 -11.71 28.15 38.88
C LEU A 10 -12.39 29.27 38.07
N SER A 11 -12.01 29.43 36.80
CA SER A 11 -12.69 30.33 35.86
C SER A 11 -13.39 29.50 34.79
N THR A 12 -14.66 29.19 35.03
CA THR A 12 -15.57 28.57 34.05
C THR A 12 -16.11 29.63 33.10
N ILE A 13 -15.52 29.73 31.91
CA ILE A 13 -16.12 30.44 30.78
C ILE A 13 -17.01 29.44 30.04
N LEU A 14 -18.32 29.58 30.21
CA LEU A 14 -19.34 28.90 29.42
C LEU A 14 -19.49 29.66 28.10
N LEU A 15 -18.93 29.15 27.01
CA LEU A 15 -19.18 29.65 25.66
C LEU A 15 -20.28 28.80 25.02
N SER A 16 -21.53 29.29 25.09
CA SER A 16 -22.66 28.68 24.39
C SER A 16 -22.62 29.08 22.92
N LEU A 17 -22.11 28.19 22.05
CA LEU A 17 -22.31 28.29 20.60
C LEU A 17 -23.62 27.59 20.23
N SER A 18 -24.65 28.37 19.89
CA SER A 18 -25.85 27.88 19.23
C SER A 18 -25.60 27.77 17.72
N VAL A 19 -25.40 26.54 17.22
CA VAL A 19 -25.43 26.24 15.79
C VAL A 19 -26.90 26.10 15.37
N THR A 20 -27.41 27.09 14.63
CA THR A 20 -28.63 26.94 13.84
C THR A 20 -28.27 26.20 12.55
N GLY A 21 -28.36 24.87 12.58
CA GLY A 21 -28.26 24.06 11.37
C GLY A 21 -29.53 24.22 10.53
N THR A 22 -29.39 24.67 9.29
CA THR A 22 -30.44 24.56 8.28
C THR A 22 -30.58 23.07 7.89
N PRO A 23 -31.80 22.52 7.79
CA PRO A 23 -31.97 21.16 7.30
C PRO A 23 -31.59 21.11 5.82
N VAL A 24 -30.60 20.28 5.48
CA VAL A 24 -30.28 19.94 4.09
C VAL A 24 -31.36 18.98 3.60
N THR A 25 -32.14 19.45 2.63
CA THR A 25 -33.13 18.63 1.92
C THR A 25 -32.41 17.56 1.09
N MET A 26 -32.46 16.31 1.52
CA MET A 26 -32.04 15.19 0.68
C MET A 26 -33.06 14.98 -0.44
N ASN A 27 -32.65 15.34 -1.66
CA ASN A 27 -33.38 15.04 -2.89
C ASN A 27 -33.03 13.61 -3.33
N THR A 28 -33.92 12.65 -3.05
CA THR A 28 -33.83 11.31 -3.63
C THR A 28 -34.46 11.32 -5.02
N ASN A 29 -33.71 11.76 -6.04
CA ASN A 29 -34.07 11.52 -7.42
C ASN A 29 -33.19 10.41 -8.01
N THR A 30 -33.79 9.24 -8.14
CA THR A 30 -33.25 8.04 -8.78
C THR A 30 -33.23 8.20 -10.29
N ASN A 31 -32.13 8.74 -10.85
CA ASN A 31 -31.61 8.37 -12.18
C ASN A 31 -30.27 9.05 -12.52
N ILE A 32 -29.20 8.76 -11.77
CA ILE A 32 -27.86 9.16 -12.21
C ILE A 32 -27.04 7.91 -12.49
N LYS A 33 -26.90 7.59 -13.77
CA LYS A 33 -25.85 6.69 -14.25
C LYS A 33 -24.55 7.49 -14.28
N VAL A 34 -23.90 7.65 -13.12
CA VAL A 34 -22.58 8.29 -13.05
C VAL A 34 -21.56 7.29 -13.58
N LYS A 35 -21.12 7.47 -14.82
CA LYS A 35 -19.84 6.91 -15.28
C LYS A 35 -18.76 7.87 -14.80
N GLY A 36 -18.15 7.55 -13.66
CA GLY A 36 -16.90 8.12 -13.13
C GLY A 36 -16.67 9.61 -13.37
N ALA A 37 -17.29 10.46 -12.56
CA ALA A 37 -16.83 11.83 -12.35
C ALA A 37 -15.99 11.83 -11.06
N ARG A 38 -14.66 11.98 -11.19
CA ARG A 38 -13.79 12.37 -10.08
C ARG A 38 -14.06 13.85 -9.83
N ASP A 39 -14.84 14.17 -8.81
CA ASP A 39 -14.93 15.54 -8.31
C ASP A 39 -13.62 15.90 -7.60
N SER A 40 -13.09 17.05 -7.99
CA SER A 40 -11.78 17.58 -7.65
C SER A 40 -11.99 18.68 -6.61
N SER A 41 -12.39 18.32 -5.38
CA SER A 41 -12.38 19.19 -4.20
C SER A 41 -12.64 18.41 -2.91
N ASP A 42 -11.76 17.48 -2.56
CA ASP A 42 -11.64 16.98 -1.18
C ASP A 42 -10.16 16.64 -0.92
N ASN A 43 -9.44 17.51 -0.20
CA ASN A 43 -8.05 17.29 0.21
C ASN A 43 -7.94 16.37 1.44
N CYS A 44 -8.75 15.32 1.51
CA CYS A 44 -8.37 14.14 2.25
C CYS A 44 -7.64 13.26 1.24
N ILE A 45 -6.36 12.96 1.44
CA ILE A 45 -5.61 12.07 0.56
C ILE A 45 -6.25 10.69 0.65
N ILE A 46 -7.23 10.43 -0.21
CA ILE A 46 -7.83 9.11 -0.37
C ILE A 46 -6.74 8.27 -1.05
N PRO A 47 -6.32 7.15 -0.46
CA PRO A 47 -5.35 6.27 -1.09
C PRO A 47 -5.85 5.87 -2.49
N PRO A 48 -4.95 5.76 -3.48
CA PRO A 48 -5.35 5.37 -4.82
C PRO A 48 -6.02 3.99 -4.78
N ASP A 49 -7.18 3.86 -5.42
CA ASP A 49 -7.83 2.58 -5.69
C ASP A 49 -6.99 1.85 -6.75
N LEU A 50 -6.07 1.00 -6.30
CA LEU A 50 -5.11 0.30 -7.16
C LEU A 50 -5.79 -0.71 -8.07
N LYS A 51 -6.95 -1.25 -7.69
CA LYS A 51 -7.80 -2.05 -8.58
C LYS A 51 -8.38 -1.24 -9.73
N SER A 52 -8.70 0.04 -9.51
CA SER A 52 -9.20 0.92 -10.57
C SER A 52 -8.12 1.39 -11.55
N ASP A 53 -6.85 1.34 -11.14
CA ASP A 53 -5.68 1.62 -11.98
C ASP A 53 -4.54 0.62 -11.72
N PRO A 54 -4.66 -0.62 -12.21
CA PRO A 54 -3.68 -1.67 -11.97
C PRO A 54 -2.33 -1.36 -12.63
N THR A 55 -2.27 -0.38 -13.53
CA THR A 55 -1.03 0.01 -14.24
C THR A 55 -0.01 0.69 -13.33
N LEU A 56 -0.46 1.19 -12.17
CA LEU A 56 0.42 1.74 -11.15
C LEU A 56 1.19 0.66 -10.38
N VAL A 57 0.66 -0.58 -10.36
CA VAL A 57 1.27 -1.73 -9.68
C VAL A 57 2.25 -2.42 -10.64
N PRO A 58 3.56 -2.46 -10.33
CA PRO A 58 4.54 -3.15 -11.16
C PRO A 58 4.20 -4.63 -11.37
N GLU A 59 4.44 -5.12 -12.59
CA GLU A 59 4.24 -6.52 -12.94
C GLU A 59 5.30 -7.41 -12.30
N PHE A 60 4.93 -8.65 -11.91
CA PHE A 60 5.92 -9.57 -11.33
C PHE A 60 6.96 -10.08 -12.32
N GLY A 61 6.62 -10.20 -13.61
CA GLY A 61 7.53 -10.71 -14.64
C GLY A 61 7.93 -12.20 -14.51
N VAL A 62 7.51 -12.88 -13.45
CA VAL A 62 7.66 -14.32 -13.20
C VAL A 62 6.26 -14.90 -12.98
N LYS A 63 6.04 -16.17 -13.38
CA LYS A 63 4.79 -16.89 -13.07
C LYS A 63 5.05 -17.89 -11.95
N ALA A 64 4.05 -18.17 -11.13
CA ALA A 64 4.16 -19.22 -10.11
C ALA A 64 4.29 -20.61 -10.76
N GLY A 65 4.87 -21.56 -10.04
CA GLY A 65 4.90 -22.96 -10.46
C GLY A 65 5.83 -23.27 -11.65
N GLN A 66 6.81 -22.41 -11.96
CA GLN A 66 7.73 -22.61 -13.09
C GLN A 66 8.70 -23.76 -12.81
N ASN A 67 8.74 -24.76 -13.71
CA ASN A 67 9.67 -25.89 -13.66
C ASN A 67 9.82 -26.54 -12.26
N PRO A 68 8.73 -27.11 -11.70
CA PRO A 68 8.77 -27.67 -10.35
C PRO A 68 9.73 -28.85 -10.26
N THR A 69 10.53 -28.91 -9.19
CA THR A 69 11.48 -30.01 -8.94
C THR A 69 10.83 -31.24 -8.31
N GLY A 70 9.58 -31.10 -7.83
CA GLY A 70 8.89 -32.12 -7.02
C GLY A 70 9.18 -32.06 -5.52
N THR A 71 10.05 -31.14 -5.06
CA THR A 71 10.39 -30.94 -3.63
C THR A 71 9.76 -29.69 -3.00
N GLY A 72 8.95 -28.95 -3.76
CA GLY A 72 8.33 -27.69 -3.35
C GLY A 72 8.98 -26.43 -3.93
N ASP A 73 10.09 -26.59 -4.66
CA ASP A 73 10.83 -25.49 -5.28
C ASP A 73 10.58 -25.39 -6.79
N CYS A 74 10.57 -24.15 -7.27
CA CYS A 74 10.36 -23.75 -8.64
C CYS A 74 11.45 -22.76 -9.09
N ASP A 75 11.53 -22.51 -10.39
CA ASP A 75 12.47 -21.56 -10.98
C ASP A 75 11.94 -20.12 -10.87
N GLY A 76 12.72 -19.25 -10.22
CA GLY A 76 12.53 -17.80 -10.21
C GLY A 76 13.36 -17.09 -11.29
N ILE A 77 13.76 -15.86 -11.03
CA ILE A 77 14.66 -15.12 -11.92
C ILE A 77 16.03 -15.79 -12.04
N LEU A 78 16.77 -15.45 -13.10
CA LEU A 78 18.16 -15.88 -13.26
C LEU A 78 19.07 -15.15 -12.27
N ASP A 79 19.93 -15.91 -11.61
CA ASP A 79 21.07 -15.38 -10.89
C ASP A 79 22.10 -14.84 -11.89
N GLU A 80 22.46 -13.56 -11.77
CA GLU A 80 23.34 -12.88 -12.73
C GLU A 80 24.76 -13.45 -12.77
N LYS A 81 25.22 -14.09 -11.69
CA LYS A 81 26.60 -14.63 -11.59
C LYS A 81 26.70 -16.00 -12.22
N THR A 82 25.68 -16.83 -12.06
CA THR A 82 25.68 -18.23 -12.48
C THR A 82 24.88 -18.47 -13.76
N GLY A 83 24.00 -17.54 -14.14
CA GLY A 83 23.06 -17.69 -15.25
C GLY A 83 21.99 -18.76 -15.01
N LYS A 84 21.84 -19.24 -13.77
CA LYS A 84 20.87 -20.29 -13.40
C LYS A 84 19.67 -19.67 -12.66
N PRO A 85 18.46 -20.23 -12.82
CA PRO A 85 17.32 -19.78 -12.03
C PRO A 85 17.58 -19.93 -10.53
N ILE A 86 17.25 -18.88 -9.77
CA ILE A 86 17.20 -18.93 -8.32
C ILE A 86 15.98 -19.78 -7.92
N LYS A 87 16.17 -20.73 -7.01
CA LYS A 87 15.07 -21.54 -6.50
C LYS A 87 14.18 -20.72 -5.56
N ILE A 88 12.87 -20.78 -5.80
CA ILE A 88 11.84 -20.10 -5.03
C ILE A 88 10.74 -21.09 -4.64
N PRO A 89 9.92 -20.83 -3.61
CA PRO A 89 8.73 -21.63 -3.34
C PRO A 89 7.79 -21.66 -4.55
N CYS A 90 7.23 -22.80 -4.91
CA CYS A 90 6.34 -22.90 -6.08
C CYS A 90 5.05 -22.06 -5.97
N SER A 91 4.65 -21.68 -4.76
CA SER A 91 3.53 -20.75 -4.53
C SER A 91 3.88 -19.28 -4.81
N CYS A 92 5.12 -18.98 -5.17
CA CYS A 92 5.62 -17.64 -5.46
C CYS A 92 5.83 -17.42 -6.97
N PRO A 93 5.51 -16.23 -7.50
CA PRO A 93 4.83 -15.12 -6.83
C PRO A 93 3.37 -15.45 -6.45
N PRO A 94 2.76 -14.70 -5.51
CA PRO A 94 1.37 -14.95 -5.09
C PRO A 94 0.38 -14.67 -6.24
N ASP A 95 -0.87 -15.04 -6.03
CA ASP A 95 -1.98 -14.52 -6.83
C ASP A 95 -1.98 -12.97 -6.85
N ARG A 96 -2.21 -12.38 -8.02
CA ARG A 96 -2.05 -10.94 -8.23
C ARG A 96 -3.11 -10.13 -7.48
N ASP A 97 -4.35 -10.59 -7.42
CA ASP A 97 -5.42 -9.89 -6.70
C ASP A 97 -5.21 -9.95 -5.19
N THR A 98 -4.65 -11.05 -4.69
CA THR A 98 -4.23 -11.19 -3.30
C THR A 98 -3.10 -10.21 -2.95
N PHE A 99 -2.11 -10.09 -3.83
CA PHE A 99 -1.04 -9.11 -3.66
C PHE A 99 -1.54 -7.66 -3.71
N ILE A 100 -2.39 -7.31 -4.70
CA ILE A 100 -2.92 -5.95 -4.84
C ILE A 100 -3.70 -5.54 -3.59
N ARG A 101 -4.53 -6.44 -3.03
CA ARG A 101 -5.24 -6.16 -1.76
C ARG A 101 -4.28 -5.83 -0.61
N ALA A 102 -3.23 -6.63 -0.43
CA ALA A 102 -2.24 -6.37 0.62
C ALA A 102 -1.48 -5.05 0.38
N LEU A 103 -1.18 -4.72 -0.88
CA LEU A 103 -0.55 -3.45 -1.24
C LEU A 103 -1.50 -2.27 -0.97
N GLU A 104 -2.78 -2.37 -1.32
CA GLU A 104 -3.80 -1.36 -1.02
C GLU A 104 -3.87 -1.06 0.48
N ASP A 105 -3.90 -2.10 1.32
CA ASP A 105 -3.93 -1.95 2.78
C ASP A 105 -2.67 -1.22 3.29
N ASN A 106 -1.49 -1.60 2.79
CA ASN A 106 -0.24 -0.93 3.16
C ASN A 106 -0.22 0.54 2.72
N VAL A 107 -0.71 0.83 1.51
CA VAL A 107 -0.76 2.19 0.93
C VAL A 107 -1.72 3.07 1.72
N ALA A 108 -2.87 2.55 2.12
CA ALA A 108 -3.83 3.26 2.94
C ALA A 108 -3.28 3.66 4.31
N LEU A 109 -2.37 2.86 4.87
CA LEU A 109 -1.75 3.09 6.17
C LEU A 109 -0.40 3.84 6.10
N GLY A 110 0.24 3.87 4.94
CA GLY A 110 1.57 4.44 4.75
C GLY A 110 2.72 3.58 5.31
N TYR A 111 2.45 2.32 5.66
CA TYR A 111 3.44 1.35 6.14
C TYR A 111 3.00 -0.07 5.85
N VAL A 112 3.93 -1.02 5.96
CA VAL A 112 3.64 -2.45 5.75
C VAL A 112 2.91 -3.02 6.97
N VAL A 113 1.65 -3.44 6.84
CA VAL A 113 0.79 -3.93 7.94
C VAL A 113 1.48 -5.00 8.79
N ASN A 114 2.10 -5.97 8.13
CA ASN A 114 2.78 -7.09 8.77
C ASN A 114 4.23 -6.78 9.16
N ASN A 115 4.72 -5.57 8.88
CA ASN A 115 6.03 -5.08 9.32
C ASN A 115 5.99 -3.55 9.49
N PRO A 116 5.31 -3.03 10.53
CA PRO A 116 5.00 -1.60 10.63
C PRO A 116 6.22 -0.68 10.75
N GLY A 117 7.41 -1.22 11.03
CA GLY A 117 8.66 -0.45 11.02
C GLY A 117 9.09 -0.02 9.61
N VAL A 118 8.46 -0.57 8.56
CA VAL A 118 8.73 -0.24 7.15
C VAL A 118 7.67 0.72 6.65
N ALA A 119 8.01 2.00 6.59
CA ALA A 119 7.17 3.02 5.98
C ALA A 119 7.22 2.93 4.44
N ILE A 120 6.11 3.24 3.78
CA ILE A 120 6.02 3.27 2.32
C ILE A 120 5.30 4.53 1.85
N SER A 121 5.57 4.91 0.60
CA SER A 121 4.77 5.89 -0.13
C SER A 121 4.37 5.31 -1.48
N PHE A 122 3.27 5.79 -2.05
CA PHE A 122 2.76 5.32 -3.34
C PHE A 122 2.27 6.48 -4.21
N PRO A 123 3.18 7.38 -4.63
CA PRO A 123 2.84 8.48 -5.51
C PRO A 123 2.39 7.95 -6.88
N THR A 124 1.42 8.62 -7.50
CA THR A 124 0.78 8.19 -8.75
C THR A 124 1.31 8.89 -10.00
N ASP A 125 2.25 9.83 -9.85
CA ASP A 125 2.84 10.51 -11.00
C ASP A 125 3.79 9.60 -11.81
N GLY A 126 4.17 10.09 -12.99
CA GLY A 126 4.98 9.36 -13.97
C GLY A 126 6.50 9.46 -13.76
N SER A 127 6.98 10.15 -12.72
CA SER A 127 8.42 10.34 -12.49
C SER A 127 9.13 9.03 -12.13
N ASN A 128 10.43 8.95 -12.39
CA ASN A 128 11.24 7.79 -11.99
C ASN A 128 11.27 7.62 -10.47
N ALA A 129 11.30 8.73 -9.71
CA ALA A 129 11.22 8.69 -8.25
C ALA A 129 9.91 8.05 -7.78
N SER A 130 8.77 8.42 -8.39
CA SER A 130 7.48 7.84 -8.04
C SER A 130 7.36 6.37 -8.43
N LYS A 131 7.87 6.00 -9.61
CA LYS A 131 7.96 4.59 -10.02
C LYS A 131 8.82 3.78 -9.04
N ALA A 132 9.97 4.31 -8.62
CA ALA A 132 10.85 3.65 -7.66
C ALA A 132 10.17 3.47 -6.29
N ALA A 133 9.43 4.47 -5.81
CA ALA A 133 8.64 4.35 -4.59
C ALA A 133 7.57 3.25 -4.69
N ARG A 134 6.86 3.15 -5.82
CA ARG A 134 5.86 2.08 -6.06
C ARG A 134 6.51 0.68 -6.15
N ILE A 135 7.67 0.56 -6.77
CA ILE A 135 8.42 -0.71 -6.80
C ILE A 135 8.91 -1.09 -5.41
N TYR A 136 9.46 -0.15 -4.64
CA TYR A 136 9.85 -0.38 -3.25
C TYR A 136 8.67 -0.88 -2.43
N ALA A 137 7.54 -0.17 -2.46
CA ALA A 137 6.31 -0.56 -1.78
C ALA A 137 5.86 -1.98 -2.17
N SER A 138 6.01 -2.33 -3.45
CA SER A 138 5.67 -3.66 -3.99
C SER A 138 6.61 -4.74 -3.45
N ILE A 139 7.92 -4.50 -3.42
CA ILE A 139 8.93 -5.43 -2.88
C ILE A 139 8.69 -5.68 -1.39
N VAL A 140 8.53 -4.63 -0.59
CA VAL A 140 8.35 -4.79 0.86
C VAL A 140 6.99 -5.39 1.19
N THR A 141 5.95 -5.15 0.37
CA THR A 141 4.68 -5.87 0.50
C THR A 141 4.87 -7.36 0.22
N LEU A 142 5.51 -7.72 -0.90
CA LEU A 142 5.75 -9.10 -1.32
C LEU A 142 6.49 -9.92 -0.24
N GLN A 143 7.53 -9.33 0.34
CA GLN A 143 8.39 -9.97 1.34
C GLN A 143 7.71 -10.12 2.71
N ASN A 144 6.66 -9.33 2.99
CA ASN A 144 5.99 -9.31 4.29
C ASN A 144 4.50 -9.69 4.18
N LEU A 145 4.09 -10.45 3.16
CA LEU A 145 2.67 -10.78 2.93
C LEU A 145 1.99 -11.49 4.10
N ASN A 146 2.72 -12.29 4.87
CA ASN A 146 2.18 -13.13 5.94
C ASN A 146 2.90 -12.94 7.29
N GLY A 147 3.72 -11.90 7.44
CA GLY A 147 4.51 -11.63 8.65
C GLY A 147 5.86 -10.98 8.33
N LEU A 148 6.66 -10.68 9.36
CA LEU A 148 7.99 -10.07 9.20
C LEU A 148 8.91 -10.99 8.38
N GLY A 149 9.21 -10.59 7.14
CA GLY A 149 10.01 -11.38 6.21
C GLY A 149 9.37 -12.72 5.80
N VAL A 150 8.08 -12.91 6.11
CA VAL A 150 7.32 -14.12 5.75
C VAL A 150 6.47 -13.79 4.54
N GLY A 151 7.03 -14.02 3.36
CA GLY A 151 6.39 -13.75 2.08
C GLY A 151 7.14 -14.42 0.94
N CYS A 152 6.97 -13.90 -0.26
CA CYS A 152 7.75 -14.38 -1.39
C CYS A 152 9.10 -13.65 -1.46
N PRO A 153 10.22 -14.36 -1.70
CA PRO A 153 11.50 -13.71 -1.90
C PRO A 153 11.44 -12.85 -3.17
N ASP A 154 12.23 -11.78 -3.21
CA ASP A 154 12.26 -10.84 -4.33
C ASP A 154 12.65 -11.52 -5.66
N SER A 155 13.48 -12.57 -5.61
CA SER A 155 13.80 -13.45 -6.75
C SER A 155 12.60 -14.18 -7.37
N SER A 156 11.42 -14.12 -6.73
CA SER A 156 10.15 -14.58 -7.30
C SER A 156 9.53 -13.59 -8.29
N THR A 157 10.19 -12.46 -8.53
CA THR A 157 9.72 -11.39 -9.40
C THR A 157 10.90 -10.71 -10.09
N THR A 158 10.61 -9.83 -11.04
CA THR A 158 11.60 -8.94 -11.67
C THR A 158 11.62 -7.55 -11.03
N LEU A 159 11.03 -7.37 -9.83
CA LEU A 159 10.87 -6.05 -9.21
C LEU A 159 12.22 -5.36 -8.93
N SER A 160 13.23 -6.07 -8.42
CA SER A 160 14.57 -5.48 -8.27
C SER A 160 15.21 -5.05 -9.60
N ALA A 161 15.04 -5.84 -10.66
CA ALA A 161 15.53 -5.46 -11.99
C ALA A 161 14.79 -4.23 -12.53
N GLN A 162 13.47 -4.15 -12.31
CA GLN A 162 12.68 -2.98 -12.67
C GLN A 162 13.10 -1.74 -11.89
N TRP A 163 13.43 -1.88 -10.60
CA TRP A 163 13.96 -0.77 -9.79
C TRP A 163 15.30 -0.31 -10.36
N ALA A 164 16.25 -1.22 -10.58
CA ALA A 164 17.56 -0.90 -11.13
C ALA A 164 17.47 -0.19 -12.50
N ALA A 165 16.46 -0.49 -13.31
CA ALA A 165 16.25 0.13 -14.61
C ALA A 165 15.74 1.59 -14.54
N ILE A 166 15.22 2.04 -13.40
CA ILE A 166 14.65 3.39 -13.23
C ILE A 166 15.39 4.24 -12.21
N SER A 167 16.28 3.64 -11.41
CA SER A 167 17.12 4.30 -10.41
C SER A 167 18.29 5.05 -11.04
#